data_AF-A0A935QF68-F1
#
_entry.id   AF-A0A935QF68-F1
#
_cell.length_a   1.000
_cell.length_b   1.000
_cell.length_c   1.000
_cell.angle_alpha   90.00
_cell.angle_beta   90.00
_cell.angle_gamma   90.00
#
_symmetry.space_group_name_H-M   'P 1'
#
loop_
_entity.id
_entity.type
_entity.pdbx_description
1 polymer ?
#
loop_
_entity_poly.entity_id
_entity_poly.type
_entity_poly.pdbx_seq_one_letter_code
_entity_poly.pdbx_strand_id
1 'polypeptide(L)'
;MSTEPRDLRAAVQGYYDALDADDIEAVLSSFSGDVLYRRPGYADMVGLHQLRDYYSSAERKIAPGRHVLRRILVDHLSAAAHGVYEGQLKDGGAPATVGFAAFFTFDGSGRISEHQTYFFVPAV
;
A
#
# COMPACT_ATOMS: atom_id res chain seq x y z
N MET A 1 26.93 -10.34 -8.92
CA MET A 1 25.86 -9.88 -9.84
C MET A 1 25.43 -8.52 -9.32
N SER A 2 25.74 -7.45 -10.05
CA SER A 2 25.27 -6.11 -9.69
C SER A 2 23.79 -6.03 -10.03
N THR A 3 22.91 -6.09 -9.02
CA THR A 3 21.52 -5.70 -9.17
C THR A 3 21.49 -4.20 -9.37
N GLU A 4 21.12 -3.75 -10.57
CA GLU A 4 20.70 -2.36 -10.79
C GLU A 4 19.73 -1.95 -9.68
N PRO A 5 19.80 -0.71 -9.17
CA PRO A 5 18.85 -0.22 -8.20
C PRO A 5 17.43 -0.47 -8.71
N ARG A 6 16.60 -1.13 -7.91
CA ARG A 6 15.20 -1.37 -8.27
C ARG A 6 14.55 -0.02 -8.60
N ASP A 7 13.86 0.07 -9.74
CA ASP A 7 13.02 1.24 -10.04
C ASP A 7 11.88 1.30 -9.02
N LEU A 8 12.02 2.20 -8.03
CA LEU A 8 11.06 2.34 -6.95
C LEU A 8 9.70 2.86 -7.44
N ARG A 9 9.65 3.61 -8.54
CA ARG A 9 8.38 4.02 -9.13
C ARG A 9 7.64 2.81 -9.66
N ALA A 10 8.33 1.95 -10.40
CA ALA A 10 7.76 0.70 -10.89
C ALA A 10 7.35 -0.24 -9.73
N ALA A 11 8.14 -0.28 -8.65
CA ALA A 11 7.81 -1.07 -7.46
C ALA A 11 6.51 -0.60 -6.78
N VAL A 12 6.33 0.72 -6.61
CA VAL A 12 5.09 1.30 -6.07
C VAL A 12 3.90 1.01 -6.98
N GLN A 13 4.05 1.17 -8.29
CA GLN A 13 2.99 0.84 -9.24
C GLN A 13 2.60 -0.64 -9.15
N GLY A 14 3.59 -1.54 -9.15
CA GLY A 14 3.35 -2.98 -9.05
C GLY A 14 2.69 -3.41 -7.75
N TYR A 15 2.99 -2.75 -6.63
CA TYR A 15 2.28 -2.96 -5.36
C TYR A 15 0.78 -2.66 -5.49
N TYR A 16 0.42 -1.52 -6.10
CA TYR A 16 -0.99 -1.16 -6.30
C TYR A 16 -1.68 -2.05 -7.34
N ASP A 17 -0.98 -2.42 -8.42
CA ASP A 17 -1.52 -3.32 -9.44
C ASP A 17 -1.84 -4.70 -8.83
N ALA A 18 -0.95 -5.24 -7.99
CA ALA A 18 -1.19 -6.48 -7.26
C ALA A 18 -2.37 -6.36 -6.28
N LEU A 19 -2.46 -5.23 -5.58
CA LEU A 19 -3.55 -4.96 -4.63
C LEU A 19 -4.92 -4.83 -5.32
N ASP A 20 -4.95 -4.24 -6.52
CA ASP A 20 -6.15 -4.10 -7.35
C ASP A 20 -6.56 -5.43 -8.00
N ALA A 21 -5.59 -6.30 -8.31
CA ALA A 21 -5.81 -7.65 -8.82
C ALA A 21 -6.18 -8.68 -7.73
N ASP A 22 -6.21 -8.26 -6.46
CA ASP A 22 -6.39 -9.12 -5.28
C ASP A 22 -5.33 -10.24 -5.17
N ASP A 23 -4.14 -10.03 -5.72
CA ASP A 23 -3.00 -10.95 -5.63
C ASP A 23 -2.21 -10.69 -4.34
N ILE A 24 -2.70 -11.27 -3.25
CA ILE A 24 -2.14 -11.07 -1.91
C ILE A 24 -0.70 -11.59 -1.80
N GLU A 25 -0.34 -12.65 -2.51
CA GLU A 25 1.04 -13.14 -2.50
C GLU A 25 1.99 -12.15 -3.19
N ALA A 26 1.58 -11.58 -4.33
CA ALA A 26 2.35 -10.53 -4.99
C ALA A 26 2.46 -9.26 -4.12
N VAL A 27 1.37 -8.86 -3.45
CA VAL A 27 1.38 -7.77 -2.47
C VAL A 27 2.40 -8.03 -1.37
N LEU A 28 2.32 -9.18 -0.69
CA LEU A 28 3.23 -9.54 0.40
C LEU A 28 4.68 -9.66 -0.06
N SER A 29 4.92 -10.09 -1.31
CA SER A 29 6.27 -10.16 -1.88
C SER A 29 6.95 -8.78 -2.05
N SER A 30 6.17 -7.69 -2.02
CA SER A 30 6.69 -6.32 -2.13
C SER A 30 7.37 -5.84 -0.85
N PHE A 31 7.09 -6.47 0.30
CA PHE A 31 7.54 -6.04 1.61
C PHE A 31 8.77 -6.80 2.11
N SER A 32 9.55 -6.14 2.99
CA SER A 32 10.61 -6.81 3.75
C SER A 32 9.99 -7.69 4.84
N GLY A 33 10.78 -8.64 5.37
CA GLY A 33 10.31 -9.57 6.41
C GLY A 33 9.88 -8.87 7.71
N ASP A 34 10.51 -7.73 8.00
CA ASP A 34 10.39 -6.91 9.20
C ASP A 34 9.60 -5.61 8.97
N VAL A 35 8.78 -5.55 7.91
CA VAL A 35 8.01 -4.36 7.53
C VAL A 35 7.24 -3.73 8.69
N LEU A 36 7.30 -2.39 8.80
CA LEU A 36 6.40 -1.59 9.61
C LEU A 36 5.27 -1.01 8.74
N TYR A 37 4.02 -1.38 9.00
CA TYR A 37 2.86 -0.88 8.27
C TYR A 37 1.94 -0.06 9.19
N ARG A 38 1.66 1.19 8.81
CA ARG A 38 0.96 2.16 9.65
C ARG A 38 -0.27 2.76 8.97
N ARG A 39 -1.33 2.94 9.76
CA ARG A 39 -2.62 3.50 9.32
C ARG A 39 -3.18 4.39 10.44
N PRO A 40 -3.58 5.65 10.18
CA PRO A 40 -4.15 6.53 11.18
C PRO A 40 -5.33 5.90 11.91
N GLY A 41 -5.29 5.90 13.25
CA GLY A 41 -6.36 5.36 14.10
C GLY A 41 -6.36 3.84 14.28
N TYR A 42 -5.33 3.12 13.82
CA TYR A 42 -5.16 1.67 14.02
C TYR A 42 -3.80 1.38 14.67
N ALA A 43 -3.66 0.18 15.26
CA ALA A 43 -2.38 -0.29 15.75
C ALA A 43 -1.40 -0.54 14.59
N ASP A 44 -0.11 -0.31 14.83
CA ASP A 44 0.95 -0.62 13.88
C ASP A 44 1.04 -2.13 13.66
N MET A 45 1.26 -2.53 12.40
CA MET A 45 1.52 -3.93 12.05
C MET A 45 3.01 -4.11 11.80
N VAL A 46 3.61 -5.11 12.46
CA VAL A 46 5.05 -5.40 12.37
C VAL A 46 5.28 -6.80 11.83
N GLY A 47 6.02 -6.87 10.72
CA GLY A 47 6.41 -8.08 10.03
C GLY A 47 5.33 -8.68 9.12
N LEU A 48 5.77 -9.59 8.23
CA LEU A 48 4.90 -10.19 7.20
C LEU A 48 3.73 -11.00 7.76
N HIS A 49 3.85 -11.55 8.97
CA HIS A 49 2.76 -12.31 9.59
C HIS A 49 1.54 -11.43 9.86
N GLN A 50 1.72 -10.33 10.59
CA GLN A 50 0.62 -9.41 10.91
C GLN A 50 0.06 -8.77 9.64
N LEU A 51 0.93 -8.47 8.66
CA LEU A 51 0.50 -7.92 7.39
C LEU A 51 -0.34 -8.92 6.57
N ARG A 52 0.05 -10.20 6.57
CA ARG A 52 -0.73 -11.28 5.93
C ARG A 52 -2.10 -11.45 6.60
N ASP A 53 -2.14 -11.45 7.92
CA ASP A 53 -3.40 -11.53 8.68
C ASP A 53 -4.34 -10.37 8.30
N TYR A 54 -3.81 -9.14 8.19
CA TYR A 54 -4.58 -7.99 7.75
C TYR A 54 -5.16 -8.16 6.33
N TYR A 55 -4.34 -8.57 5.36
CA TYR A 55 -4.82 -8.77 3.97
C TYR A 55 -5.78 -9.94 3.82
N SER A 56 -5.70 -10.93 4.71
CA SER A 56 -6.53 -12.14 4.67
C SER A 56 -7.80 -12.05 5.52
N SER A 57 -7.95 -10.99 6.33
CA SER A 57 -9.06 -10.85 7.27
C SER A 57 -10.19 -9.94 6.76
N ALA A 58 -11.33 -9.98 7.47
CA ALA A 58 -12.44 -9.05 7.28
C ALA A 58 -12.08 -7.60 7.66
N GLU A 59 -10.93 -7.35 8.31
CA GLU A 59 -10.49 -6.02 8.74
C GLU A 59 -10.08 -5.09 7.60
N ARG A 60 -9.80 -5.66 6.41
CA ARG A 60 -9.70 -4.86 5.18
C ARG A 60 -11.08 -4.32 4.83
N LYS A 61 -11.37 -3.09 5.26
CA LYS A 61 -12.65 -2.38 5.04
C LYS A 61 -12.95 -2.01 3.57
N ILE A 62 -11.95 -2.16 2.70
CA ILE A 62 -12.01 -1.79 1.30
C ILE A 62 -12.39 -3.05 0.50
N ALA A 63 -13.45 -2.98 -0.32
CA ALA A 63 -13.82 -4.07 -1.22
C ALA A 63 -12.87 -4.10 -2.44
N PRO A 64 -13.00 -5.04 -3.38
CA PRO A 64 -12.30 -4.94 -4.66
C PRO A 64 -12.61 -3.59 -5.34
N GLY A 65 -11.57 -2.91 -5.79
CA GLY A 65 -11.66 -1.62 -6.47
C GLY A 65 -10.31 -1.29 -7.09
N ARG A 66 -10.14 -0.06 -7.56
CA ARG A 66 -8.99 0.36 -8.36
C ARG A 66 -8.31 1.58 -7.78
N HIS A 67 -6.99 1.54 -7.65
CA HIS A 67 -6.18 2.70 -7.35
C HIS A 67 -5.82 3.43 -8.64
N VAL A 68 -6.18 4.70 -8.71
CA VAL A 68 -5.75 5.62 -9.78
C VAL A 68 -4.62 6.49 -9.23
N LEU A 69 -3.38 6.11 -9.52
CA LEU A 69 -2.20 6.86 -9.11
C LEU A 69 -2.06 8.13 -9.96
N ARG A 70 -2.21 9.30 -9.33
CA ARG A 70 -2.05 10.59 -9.99
C ARG A 70 -0.58 11.03 -10.00
N ARG A 71 0.16 10.67 -8.96
CA ARG A 71 1.58 11.02 -8.82
C ARG A 71 2.30 9.99 -7.98
N ILE A 72 3.51 9.65 -8.44
CA ILE A 72 4.51 8.94 -7.64
C ILE A 72 5.76 9.81 -7.63
N LEU A 73 6.21 10.19 -6.43
CA LEU A 73 7.46 10.88 -6.17
C LEU A 73 8.45 9.85 -5.61
N VAL A 74 9.67 9.86 -6.11
CA VAL A 74 10.76 8.99 -5.62
C VAL A 74 11.89 9.90 -5.16
N ASP A 75 12.42 9.61 -3.98
CA ASP A 75 13.57 10.27 -3.40
C ASP A 75 14.43 9.24 -2.67
N HIS A 76 15.62 8.97 -3.18
CA HIS A 76 16.53 7.93 -2.66
C HIS A 76 15.84 6.56 -2.45
N LEU A 77 15.73 6.11 -1.20
CA LEU A 77 15.07 4.86 -0.78
C LEU A 77 13.63 5.09 -0.32
N SER A 78 13.03 6.19 -0.73
CA SER A 78 11.68 6.55 -0.34
C SER A 78 10.82 6.87 -1.57
N ALA A 79 9.53 6.60 -1.44
CA ALA A 79 8.54 7.03 -2.42
C ALA A 79 7.28 7.54 -1.73
N ALA A 80 6.58 8.46 -2.39
CA ALA A 80 5.26 8.89 -2.02
C ALA A 80 4.30 8.73 -3.21
N ALA A 81 3.17 8.07 -2.99
CA ALA A 81 2.09 7.93 -3.94
C ALA A 81 0.90 8.79 -3.51
N HIS A 82 0.25 9.44 -4.47
CA HIS A 82 -0.99 10.17 -4.25
C HIS A 82 -1.96 9.87 -5.39
N GLY A 83 -3.22 9.66 -5.05
CA GLY A 83 -4.22 9.23 -6.00
C GLY A 83 -5.62 9.23 -5.44
N VAL A 84 -6.49 8.51 -6.12
CA VAL A 84 -7.83 8.16 -5.63
C VAL A 84 -7.98 6.66 -5.66
N TYR A 85 -8.64 6.11 -4.66
CA TYR A 85 -9.19 4.77 -4.72
C TYR A 85 -10.64 4.88 -5.20
N GLU A 86 -10.99 4.09 -6.20
CA GLU A 86 -12.32 3.98 -6.79
C GLU A 86 -12.86 2.58 -6.50
N GLY A 87 -13.89 2.47 -5.66
CA GLY A 87 -14.49 1.17 -5.36
C GLY A 87 -15.75 1.27 -4.52
N GLN A 88 -16.19 0.13 -4.01
CA GLN A 88 -17.30 0.06 -3.06
C GLN A 88 -16.76 -0.19 -1.65
N LEU A 89 -17.42 0.36 -0.64
CA LEU A 89 -17.20 -0.08 0.74
C LEU A 89 -17.89 -1.43 0.92
N LYS A 90 -17.29 -2.34 1.72
CA LYS A 90 -17.83 -3.69 1.94
C LYS A 90 -19.27 -3.71 2.49
N ASP A 91 -19.73 -2.62 3.09
CA ASP A 91 -21.07 -2.50 3.69
C ASP A 91 -22.18 -2.06 2.70
N GLY A 92 -21.93 -2.12 1.38
CA GLY A 92 -22.93 -1.77 0.36
C GLY A 92 -23.22 -0.27 0.23
N GLY A 93 -22.34 0.58 0.78
CA GLY A 93 -22.41 2.04 0.64
C GLY A 93 -22.18 2.52 -0.81
N ALA A 94 -22.53 3.78 -1.08
CA ALA A 94 -22.31 4.43 -2.37
C ALA A 94 -20.85 4.26 -2.87
N PRO A 95 -20.61 4.23 -4.20
CA PRO A 95 -19.26 4.18 -4.74
C PRO A 95 -18.40 5.27 -4.09
N ALA A 96 -17.36 4.84 -3.40
CA ALA A 96 -16.46 5.72 -2.68
C ALA A 96 -15.28 6.01 -3.60
N THR A 97 -15.25 7.23 -4.15
CA THR A 97 -14.01 7.82 -4.62
C THR A 97 -13.37 8.51 -3.43
N VAL A 98 -12.32 7.92 -2.89
CA VAL A 98 -11.59 8.49 -1.74
C VAL A 98 -10.18 8.82 -2.15
N GLY A 99 -9.76 10.07 -1.93
CA GLY A 99 -8.37 10.46 -2.13
C GLY A 99 -7.47 9.74 -1.14
N PHE A 100 -6.23 9.47 -1.52
CA PHE A 100 -5.25 8.92 -0.59
C PHE A 100 -3.84 9.45 -0.86
N ALA A 101 -3.03 9.40 0.19
CA ALA A 101 -1.59 9.54 0.12
C ALA A 101 -0.94 8.35 0.83
N ALA A 102 0.17 7.87 0.29
CA ALA A 102 0.90 6.75 0.82
C ALA A 102 2.39 6.99 0.74
N PHE A 103 3.11 6.60 1.78
CA PHE A 103 4.55 6.76 1.91
C PHE A 103 5.19 5.39 2.04
N PHE A 104 6.34 5.24 1.40
CA PHE A 104 7.10 4.00 1.32
C PHE A 104 8.55 4.30 1.67
N THR A 105 9.14 3.48 2.53
CA THR A 105 10.59 3.37 2.71
C THR A 105 11.00 1.99 2.22
N PHE A 106 12.09 1.92 1.47
CA PHE A 106 12.64 0.70 0.90
C PHE A 106 13.96 0.34 1.59
N ASP A 107 14.20 -0.96 1.77
CA ASP A 107 15.49 -1.47 2.19
C ASP A 107 16.51 -1.52 1.03
N GLY A 108 17.76 -1.88 1.34
CA GLY A 108 18.82 -2.01 0.33
C GLY A 108 18.59 -3.09 -0.72
N SER A 109 17.58 -3.96 -0.55
CA SER A 109 17.16 -4.96 -1.53
C SER A 109 15.98 -4.48 -2.40
N GLY A 110 15.47 -3.27 -2.15
CA GLY A 110 14.34 -2.69 -2.84
C GLY A 110 12.98 -3.26 -2.38
N ARG A 111 12.90 -3.84 -1.18
CA ARG A 111 11.62 -4.23 -0.57
C ARG A 111 11.12 -3.14 0.36
N ILE A 112 9.80 -3.00 0.47
CA ILE A 112 9.17 -2.00 1.33
C ILE A 112 9.40 -2.40 2.80
N SER A 113 10.23 -1.65 3.51
CA SER A 113 10.50 -1.82 4.95
C SER A 113 9.56 -0.98 5.82
N GLU A 114 8.99 0.08 5.26
CA GLU A 114 7.98 0.86 5.94
C GLU A 114 6.91 1.34 4.97
N HIS A 115 5.65 1.25 5.37
CA HIS A 115 4.53 1.74 4.59
C HIS A 115 3.50 2.45 5.47
N GLN A 116 3.15 3.67 5.10
CA GLN A 116 2.16 4.46 5.83
C GLN A 116 1.12 5.02 4.86
N THR A 117 -0.16 4.82 5.16
CA THR A 117 -1.27 5.24 4.28
C THR A 117 -2.20 6.22 4.97
N TYR A 118 -2.71 7.20 4.22
CA TYR A 118 -3.64 8.23 4.64
C TYR A 118 -4.78 8.30 3.63
N PHE A 119 -6.01 8.35 4.11
CA PHE A 119 -7.17 8.67 3.28
C PHE A 119 -7.56 10.13 3.49
N PHE A 120 -7.97 10.80 2.41
CA PHE A 120 -8.47 12.16 2.42
C PHE A 120 -9.93 12.15 2.89
N VAL A 121 -10.10 11.94 4.19
CA VAL A 121 -11.39 11.94 4.89
C VAL A 121 -11.34 12.94 6.05
N PRO A 122 -12.48 13.52 6.44
CA PRO A 122 -12.54 14.38 7.62
C PRO A 122 -12.05 13.63 8.86
N ALA A 123 -11.07 14.20 9.56
CA ALA A 123 -10.54 13.66 10.81
C ALA A 123 -11.01 14.45 12.05
N VAL A 124 -11.55 15.65 11.84
CA VAL A 124 -12.10 16.58 12.83
C VAL A 124 -13.31 17.31 12.25
#